data_AF-A0AAU1G4G8-F1
#
_entry.id   AF-A0AAU1G4G8-F1
#
_cell.length_a   1.000
_cell.length_b   1.000
_cell.length_c   1.000
_cell.angle_alpha   90.00
_cell.angle_beta   90.00
_cell.angle_gamma   90.00
#
_symmetry.space_group_name_H-M   'P 1'
#
loop_
_entity.id
_entity.type
_entity.pdbx_description
1 polymer ?
#
loop_
_entity_poly.entity_id
_entity_poly.type
_entity_poly.pdbx_seq_one_letter_code
_entity_poly.pdbx_strand_id
1 'polypeptide(L)' 'MPKLDRAHVIGVFHEDRRRRDPANWYPSFKALLDGLVDQGVLQDDDHTRLVGPDMRIGEVAAGSRLALHIRDLGSSDLGK' A
#
# COMPACT_ATOMS: atom_id res chain seq x y z
N MET A 1 -12.75 -2.82 -13.45
CA MET A 1 -11.64 -3.48 -12.72
C MET A 1 -12.27 -4.34 -11.63
N PRO A 2 -11.78 -5.56 -11.36
CA PRO A 2 -12.19 -6.29 -10.16
C PRO A 2 -11.84 -5.45 -8.91
N LYS A 3 -12.77 -5.37 -7.97
CA LYS A 3 -12.68 -4.54 -6.77
C LYS A 3 -12.16 -5.39 -5.62
N LEU A 4 -11.12 -4.91 -4.93
CA LEU A 4 -10.61 -5.56 -3.73
C LEU A 4 -11.49 -5.17 -2.54
N ASP A 5 -12.18 -6.15 -1.97
CA ASP A 5 -13.01 -5.95 -0.77
C ASP A 5 -12.14 -5.74 0.47
N ARG A 6 -11.04 -6.51 0.56
CA ARG A 6 -10.01 -6.37 1.59
C ARG A 6 -8.63 -6.61 1.01
N ALA A 7 -7.65 -5.87 1.48
CA ALA A 7 -6.28 -5.98 1.00
C ALA A 7 -5.26 -5.88 2.14
N HIS A 8 -4.15 -6.61 2.01
CA HIS A 8 -2.92 -6.34 2.75
C HIS A 8 -1.93 -5.65 1.83
N VAL A 9 -1.36 -4.54 2.30
CA VAL A 9 -0.42 -3.74 1.51
C VAL A 9 0.92 -3.66 2.21
N ILE A 10 1.98 -3.87 1.43
CA ILE A 10 3.36 -3.54 1.79
C ILE A 10 3.82 -2.40 0.89
N GLY A 11 4.22 -1.28 1.49
CA GLY A 11 4.80 -0.14 0.79
C GLY A 11 6.32 -0.26 0.77
N VAL A 12 6.93 -0.33 -0.41
CA VAL A 12 8.38 -0.42 -0.56
C VAL A 12 8.92 0.85 -1.19
N PHE A 13 9.81 1.53 -0.47
CA PHE A 13 10.54 2.67 -1.00
C PHE A 13 11.92 2.22 -1.49
N HIS A 14 12.14 2.35 -2.80
CA HIS A 14 13.44 2.12 -3.42
C HIS A 14 14.13 3.46 -3.66
N GLU A 15 15.37 3.57 -3.22
CA GLU A 15 16.15 4.80 -3.36
C GLU A 15 17.66 4.52 -3.44
N ASP A 16 18.44 5.59 -3.38
CA ASP A 16 19.89 5.52 -3.27
C ASP A 16 20.35 4.96 -1.90
N ARG A 17 21.66 4.86 -1.68
CA ARG A 17 22.22 4.28 -0.44
C ARG A 17 22.06 5.16 0.81
N ARG A 18 21.34 6.28 0.74
CA ARG A 18 21.17 7.15 1.91
C ARG A 18 20.25 6.47 2.93
N ARG A 19 20.63 6.58 4.20
CA ARG A 19 19.79 6.11 5.29
C ARG A 19 18.59 7.04 5.46
N ARG A 20 17.39 6.49 5.31
CA ARG A 20 16.13 7.16 5.62
C ARG A 20 15.24 6.24 6.44
N ASP A 21 14.34 6.85 7.22
CA ASP A 21 13.28 6.12 7.87
C ASP A 21 12.16 5.86 6.84
N PRO A 22 11.79 4.60 6.56
CA PRO A 22 10.67 4.29 5.67
C PRO A 22 9.37 4.94 6.12
N ALA A 23 9.17 5.18 7.42
CA ALA A 23 7.96 5.80 7.94
C ALA A 23 7.72 7.24 7.47
N ASN A 24 8.78 7.96 7.10
CA ASN A 24 8.68 9.32 6.58
C ASN A 24 7.94 9.40 5.24
N TRP A 25 7.83 8.28 4.52
CA TRP A 25 7.14 8.20 3.24
C TRP A 25 5.67 7.78 3.36
N TYR A 26 5.17 7.61 4.58
CA TYR A 26 3.76 7.29 4.82
C TYR A 26 2.80 8.23 4.10
N PRO A 27 3.00 9.58 4.09
CA PRO A 27 2.09 10.47 3.35
C PRO A 27 2.04 10.16 1.84
N SER A 28 3.18 9.77 1.25
CA SER A 28 3.23 9.42 -0.17
C SER A 28 2.57 8.07 -0.45
N PHE A 29 2.73 7.08 0.44
CA PHE A 29 2.03 5.81 0.33
C PHE A 29 0.52 5.97 0.52
N LYS A 30 0.10 6.84 1.45
CA LYS A 30 -1.32 7.18 1.65
C LYS A 30 -1.92 7.79 0.38
N ALA A 31 -1.23 8.74 -0.26
CA ALA A 31 -1.69 9.33 -1.52
C ALA A 31 -1.84 8.29 -2.65
N LEU A 32 -0.97 7.27 -2.71
CA LEU A 32 -1.13 6.17 -3.65
C LEU A 32 -2.36 5.31 -3.34
N LEU A 33 -2.61 5.01 -2.06
CA LEU A 33 -3.79 4.27 -1.63
C LEU A 33 -5.09 5.04 -1.90
N ASP A 34 -5.10 6.35 -1.63
CA ASP A 34 -6.22 7.26 -1.97
C ASP A 34 -6.54 7.15 -3.47
N GLY A 35 -5.52 7.21 -4.33
CA GLY A 35 -5.70 7.03 -5.76
C GLY A 35 -6.30 5.66 -6.15
N LEU A 36 -5.99 4.59 -5.43
CA LEU A 36 -6.60 3.28 -5.66
C LEU A 36 -8.08 3.24 -5.26
N VAL A 37 -8.45 3.95 -4.20
CA VAL A 37 -9.84 4.12 -3.77
C VAL A 37 -10.62 4.97 -4.78
N ASP A 38 -10.05 6.10 -5.19
CA ASP A 38 -10.66 7.02 -6.17
C ASP A 38 -10.91 6.34 -7.53
N GLN A 39 -10.04 5.41 -7.93
CA GLN A 39 -10.19 4.63 -9.17
C GLN A 39 -11.04 3.35 -8.99
N GLY A 40 -11.56 3.09 -7.79
CA GLY A 40 -12.41 1.94 -7.49
C GLY A 40 -11.70 0.58 -7.50
N VAL A 41 -10.36 0.57 -7.41
CA VAL A 41 -9.55 -0.66 -7.29
C VAL A 41 -9.66 -1.24 -5.88
N LEU A 42 -9.58 -0.37 -4.87
CA LEU A 42 -9.81 -0.70 -3.47
C LEU A 42 -11.17 -0.14 -3.04
N GLN A 43 -11.92 -0.88 -2.22
CA GLN A 43 -13.24 -0.42 -1.77
C GLN A 43 -13.18 0.79 -0.84
N ASP A 44 -12.28 0.73 0.13
CA ASP A 44 -11.99 1.76 1.13
C ASP A 44 -10.63 1.44 1.74
N ASP A 45 -9.96 2.41 2.33
CA ASP A 45 -8.66 2.24 2.97
C ASP A 45 -8.72 2.24 4.52
N ASP A 46 -9.93 2.16 5.06
CA ASP A 46 -10.18 2.01 6.48
C ASP A 46 -9.59 0.71 7.07
N HIS A 47 -9.42 0.68 8.38
CA HIS A 47 -8.83 -0.44 9.12
C HIS A 47 -9.58 -1.79 9.03
N THR A 48 -10.83 -1.80 8.56
CA THR A 48 -11.63 -3.03 8.36
C THR A 48 -11.34 -3.67 7.00
N ARG A 49 -10.92 -2.86 6.01
CA ARG A 49 -10.67 -3.28 4.63
C ARG A 49 -9.20 -3.32 4.27
N LEU A 50 -8.39 -2.43 4.83
CA LEU A 50 -6.98 -2.34 4.54
C LEU A 50 -6.14 -2.71 5.77
N VAL A 51 -5.23 -3.66 5.57
CA VAL A 51 -4.14 -3.98 6.52
C VAL A 51 -2.85 -3.38 5.96
N GLY A 52 -2.09 -2.67 6.80
CA GLY A 52 -0.91 -1.90 6.39
C GLY A 52 -1.24 -0.43 6.07
N PRO A 53 -0.48 0.26 5.19
CA PRO A 53 0.70 -0.24 4.49
C PRO A 53 1.90 -0.44 5.43
N ASP A 54 2.48 -1.64 5.43
CA ASP A 54 3.72 -1.90 6.14
C ASP A 54 4.89 -1.36 5.32
N MET A 55 5.55 -0.30 5.80
CA MET A 55 6.60 0.38 5.04
C MET A 55 7.95 -0.34 5.17
N ARG A 56 8.63 -0.52 4.03
CA ARG A 56 9.93 -1.19 3.91
C ARG A 56 10.86 -0.38 3.02
N ILE A 57 12.17 -0.48 3.28
CA ILE A 57 13.20 -0.03 2.33
C ILE A 57 13.51 -1.19 1.39
N GLY A 58 13.45 -0.91 0.09
CA GLY A 58 13.74 -1.88 -0.97
C GLY A 58 15.21 -1.87 -1.39
N GLU A 59 15.48 -2.60 -2.48
CA GLU A 59 16.80 -2.58 -3.12
C GLU A 59 17.17 -1.20 -3.65
N VAL A 60 18.48 -0.94 -3.72
CA VAL A 60 19.03 0.30 -4.28
C VAL A 60 18.63 0.41 -5.75
N ALA A 61 18.00 1.53 -6.11
CA ALA A 61 17.54 1.79 -7.46
C ALA A 61 18.17 3.07 -8.02
N ALA A 62 18.25 3.16 -9.35
CA ALA A 62 18.55 4.41 -10.03
C ALA A 62 17.33 5.34 -9.89
N GLY A 63 17.44 6.35 -9.02
CA GLY A 63 16.34 7.24 -8.67
C GLY A 63 15.44 6.69 -7.57
N SER A 64 14.38 7.44 -7.25
CA SER A 64 13.42 7.10 -6.20
C SER A 64 12.16 6.47 -6.78
N ARG A 65 11.68 5.37 -6.19
CA ARG A 65 10.44 4.70 -6.59
C ARG A 65 9.66 4.23 -5.36
N LEU A 66 8.37 4.50 -5.35
CA LEU A 66 7.41 3.89 -4.44
C LEU A 66 6.75 2.70 -5.14
N ALA A 67 6.70 1.55 -4.48
CA ALA A 67 6.02 0.36 -4.96
C ALA A 67 5.00 -0.11 -3.92
N LEU A 68 3.80 -0.47 -4.38
CA LEU A 68 2.79 -1.13 -3.56
C LEU A 68 2.73 -2.61 -3.94
N HIS A 69 2.97 -3.48 -2.97
CA HIS A 69 2.65 -4.90 -3.09
C HIS A 69 1.29 -5.12 -2.45
N ILE A 70 0.30 -5.42 -3.28
CA ILE A 70 -1.11 -5.55 -2.86
C ILE A 70 -1.48 -7.03 -2.93
N ARG A 71 -1.94 -7.58 -1.81
CA ARG A 71 -2.49 -8.93 -1.73
C ARG A 71 -3.97 -8.82 -1.43
N ASP A 72 -4.79 -9.44 -2.28
CA ASP A 72 -6.21 -9.64 -2.02
C ASP A 72 -6.39 -10.58 -0.83
N LEU A 73 -7.21 -10.19 0.13
CA LEU A 73 -7.56 -11.00 1.30
C LEU A 73 -8.94 -11.66 1.16
N GLY A 74 -9.64 -11.41 0.05
CA GLY A 74 -11.01 -11.85 -0.18
C GLY A 74 -12.04 -11.07 0.64
N SER A 75 -13.32 -11.40 0.41
CA SER A 75 -14.41 -10.91 1.24
C SER A 75 -14.30 -11.46 2.66
N SER A 76 -14.64 -10.64 3.66
CA SER A 76 -14.71 -11.13 5.04
C SER A 76 -15.86 -12.13 5.18
N ASP A 77 -15.58 -13.37 5.55
CA ASP A 77 -16.58 -14.35 5.98
C ASP A 77 -17.14 -14.06 7.40
N LEU A 78 -16.96 -12.83 7.92
CA LEU A 78 -17.66 -12.38 9.12
C LEU A 78 -19.15 -12.26 8.77
N GLY A 79 -19.83 -13.37 9.04
CA GLY A 79 -21.18 -13.70 8.60
C GLY A 79 -22.27 -12.74 9.05
N LYS A 80 -23.42 -12.96 8.42
CA LYS A 80 -24.74 -12.51 8.83
C LYS A 80 -25.02 -12.76 10.30
#